data_AF-A0A7K2KJ05-F1
#
_entry.id   AF-A0A7K2KJ05-F1
#
_cell.length_a   1.000
_cell.length_b   1.000
_cell.length_c   1.000
_cell.angle_alpha   90.00
_cell.angle_beta   90.00
_cell.angle_gamma   90.00
#
_symmetry.space_group_name_H-M   'P 1'
#
loop_
_entity.id
_entity.type
_entity.pdbx_description
1 polymer ?
#
loop_
_entity_poly.entity_id
_entity_poly.type
_entity_poly.pdbx_seq_one_letter_code
_entity_poly.pdbx_strand_id
1 'polypeptide(L)'
;AGARQRVAVAQAALLSALVAGTPVPEGFDSRRLGVQSRALAAKRAGVVAKVAPELPEILGTDYRPAFLAYARYRPMTGGYRRDALDFAEHLLIAGRPEDPAARRRLTEWWQDRSGSRPPGRATRLVRAARHALVRK
;
A
#
# COMPACT_ATOMS: atom_id res chain seq x y z
N ALA A 1 6.97 8.30 -37.89
CA ALA A 1 6.80 7.44 -36.69
C ALA A 1 7.62 7.89 -35.46
N GLY A 2 8.81 8.49 -35.62
CA GLY A 2 9.72 8.79 -34.50
C GLY A 2 9.23 9.79 -33.44
N ALA A 3 8.48 10.83 -33.80
CA ALA A 3 8.03 11.84 -32.82
C ALA A 3 7.07 11.28 -31.75
N ARG A 4 6.06 10.50 -32.17
CA ARG A 4 5.12 9.85 -31.24
C ARG A 4 5.83 8.87 -30.30
N GLN A 5 6.79 8.10 -30.82
CA GLN A 5 7.57 7.17 -30.02
C GLN A 5 8.39 7.89 -28.95
N ARG A 6 9.04 9.01 -29.30
CA ARG A 6 9.80 9.81 -28.32
C ARG A 6 8.91 10.34 -27.19
N VAL A 7 7.72 10.84 -27.53
CA VAL A 7 6.76 11.32 -26.51
C VAL A 7 6.30 10.18 -25.61
N ALA A 8 5.97 9.02 -26.17
CA ALA A 8 5.55 7.85 -25.40
C ALA A 8 6.65 7.40 -24.41
N VAL A 9 7.90 7.38 -24.85
CA VAL A 9 9.06 7.05 -23.99
C VAL A 9 9.22 8.08 -22.86
N ALA A 10 9.14 9.37 -23.18
CA ALA A 10 9.26 10.43 -22.17
C ALA A 10 8.11 10.38 -21.13
N GLN A 11 6.88 10.10 -21.56
CA GLN A 11 5.74 9.93 -20.65
C GLN A 11 5.91 8.72 -19.74
N ALA A 12 6.37 7.58 -20.29
CA ALA A 12 6.64 6.39 -19.50
C ALA A 12 7.76 6.62 -18.48
N ALA A 13 8.81 7.35 -18.85
CA ALA A 13 9.90 7.72 -17.95
C ALA A 13 9.41 8.65 -16.82
N LEU A 14 8.59 9.66 -17.14
CA LEU A 14 8.01 10.55 -16.15
C LEU A 14 7.09 9.81 -15.16
N LEU A 15 6.21 8.95 -15.68
CA LEU A 15 5.33 8.13 -14.83
C LEU A 15 6.14 7.20 -13.94
N SER A 16 7.15 6.53 -14.48
CA SER A 16 8.07 5.67 -13.72
C SER A 16 8.77 6.45 -12.59
N ALA A 17 9.23 7.67 -12.86
CA ALA A 17 9.88 8.50 -11.85
C ALA A 17 8.90 8.89 -10.73
N LEU A 18 7.65 9.18 -11.09
CA LEU A 18 6.62 9.57 -10.13
C LEU A 18 6.19 8.42 -9.21
N VAL A 19 6.05 7.20 -9.72
CA VAL A 19 5.40 6.09 -8.99
C VAL A 19 6.31 4.90 -8.63
N ALA A 20 7.47 4.78 -9.27
CA ALA A 20 8.41 3.67 -9.07
C ALA A 20 9.79 4.13 -8.59
N GLY A 21 10.02 5.43 -8.43
CA GLY A 21 11.28 5.99 -7.93
C GLY A 21 12.45 5.83 -8.90
N THR A 22 12.18 5.71 -10.21
CA THR A 22 13.23 5.74 -11.23
C THR A 22 13.87 7.13 -11.32
N PRO A 23 15.05 7.26 -11.95
CA PRO A 23 15.68 8.57 -12.15
C PRO A 23 14.74 9.59 -12.80
N VAL A 24 14.91 10.85 -12.41
CA VAL A 24 14.15 11.97 -12.97
C VAL A 24 14.55 12.17 -14.43
N PRO A 25 13.59 12.17 -15.38
CA PRO A 25 13.91 12.41 -16.78
C PRO A 25 14.47 13.82 -17.00
N GLU A 26 15.30 13.97 -18.03
CA GLU A 26 15.87 15.26 -18.43
C GLU A 26 14.77 16.32 -18.64
N GLY A 27 15.06 17.55 -18.24
CA GLY A 27 14.13 18.68 -18.35
C GLY A 27 13.09 18.79 -17.23
N PHE A 28 13.05 17.84 -16.28
CA PHE A 28 12.18 17.91 -15.11
C PHE A 28 12.93 18.31 -13.83
N ASP A 29 12.29 19.17 -13.03
CA ASP A 29 12.77 19.57 -11.71
C ASP A 29 12.59 18.42 -10.70
N SER A 30 13.70 17.92 -10.16
CA SER A 30 13.72 16.80 -9.22
C SER A 30 12.99 17.08 -7.91
N ARG A 31 13.02 18.33 -7.43
CA ARG A 31 12.35 18.74 -6.19
C ARG A 31 10.83 18.77 -6.38
N ARG A 32 10.35 19.32 -7.50
CA ARG A 32 8.93 19.37 -7.86
C ARG A 32 8.37 17.96 -8.07
N LEU A 33 9.10 17.10 -8.76
CA LEU A 33 8.73 15.69 -8.91
C LEU A 33 8.68 14.98 -7.56
N GLY A 34 9.65 15.22 -6.68
CA GLY A 34 9.61 14.67 -5.31
C GLY A 34 8.37 15.09 -4.51
N VAL A 35 7.89 16.34 -4.67
CA VAL A 35 6.62 16.79 -4.07
C VAL A 35 5.44 16.00 -4.64
N GLN A 36 5.38 15.85 -5.97
CA GLN A 36 4.29 15.13 -6.63
C GLN A 36 4.26 13.64 -6.28
N SER A 37 5.42 12.96 -6.26
CA SER A 37 5.52 11.56 -5.83
C SER A 37 4.98 11.37 -4.41
N ARG A 38 5.34 12.26 -3.47
CA ARG A 38 4.80 12.20 -2.09
C ARG A 38 3.31 12.45 -2.04
N ALA A 39 2.79 13.40 -2.81
CA ALA A 39 1.35 13.67 -2.89
C ALA A 39 0.57 12.46 -3.45
N LEU A 40 1.09 11.82 -4.50
CA LEU A 40 0.51 10.60 -5.07
C LEU A 40 0.53 9.44 -4.07
N ALA A 41 1.65 9.21 -3.38
CA ALA A 41 1.76 8.19 -2.34
C ALA A 41 0.78 8.45 -1.17
N ALA A 42 0.66 9.71 -0.73
CA ALA A 42 -0.29 10.10 0.32
C ALA A 42 -1.75 9.91 -0.12
N LYS A 43 -2.07 10.24 -1.38
CA LYS A 43 -3.39 9.97 -1.96
C LYS A 43 -3.67 8.47 -1.97
N ARG A 44 -2.70 7.66 -2.38
CA ARG A 44 -2.81 6.20 -2.42
C ARG A 44 -3.05 5.62 -1.01
N ALA A 45 -2.30 6.09 -0.01
CA ALA A 45 -2.55 5.74 1.39
C ALA A 45 -3.98 6.09 1.81
N GLY A 46 -4.47 7.29 1.46
CA GLY A 46 -5.84 7.71 1.77
C GLY A 46 -6.92 6.86 1.10
N VAL A 47 -6.69 6.35 -0.11
CA VAL A 47 -7.63 5.44 -0.77
C VAL A 47 -7.55 4.03 -0.18
N VAL A 48 -6.33 3.53 0.11
CA VAL A 48 -6.14 2.23 0.76
C VAL A 48 -6.82 2.19 2.13
N ALA A 49 -6.66 3.24 2.94
CA ALA A 49 -7.35 3.37 4.23
C ALA A 49 -8.89 3.34 4.11
N LYS A 50 -9.46 3.71 2.97
CA LYS A 50 -10.90 3.63 2.72
C LYS A 50 -11.35 2.22 2.33
N VAL A 51 -10.56 1.50 1.53
CA VAL A 51 -10.92 0.14 1.08
C VAL A 51 -10.51 -0.95 2.07
N ALA A 52 -9.57 -0.65 2.97
CA ALA A 52 -9.04 -1.53 4.01
C ALA A 52 -8.88 -0.74 5.32
N PRO A 53 -10.00 -0.31 5.94
CA PRO A 53 -9.99 0.54 7.14
C PRO A 53 -9.36 -0.13 8.35
N GLU A 54 -9.25 -1.45 8.39
CA GLU A 54 -8.60 -2.16 9.48
C GLU A 54 -7.08 -1.93 9.51
N LEU A 55 -6.46 -1.58 8.38
CA LEU A 55 -5.01 -1.33 8.33
C LEU A 55 -4.59 -0.13 9.21
N PRO A 56 -5.19 1.07 9.10
CA PRO A 56 -4.91 2.15 10.03
C PRO A 56 -5.37 1.86 11.47
N GLU A 57 -6.41 1.04 11.68
CA GLU A 57 -6.80 0.61 13.04
C GLU A 57 -5.74 -0.31 13.68
N ILE A 58 -5.13 -1.20 12.90
CA ILE A 58 -4.10 -2.13 13.36
C ILE A 58 -2.76 -1.42 13.58
N LEU A 59 -2.37 -0.56 12.64
CA LEU A 59 -1.05 0.08 12.59
C LEU A 59 -1.01 1.44 13.30
N GLY A 60 -2.17 2.04 13.61
CA GLY A 60 -2.24 3.33 14.30
C GLY A 60 -1.47 4.44 13.58
N THR A 61 -0.68 5.19 14.35
CA THR A 61 0.15 6.30 13.85
C THR A 61 1.20 5.86 12.83
N ASP A 62 1.60 4.59 12.85
CA ASP A 62 2.64 4.06 11.96
C ASP A 62 2.12 3.78 10.55
N TYR A 63 0.79 3.73 10.36
CA TYR A 63 0.16 3.45 9.07
C TYR A 63 0.69 4.36 7.96
N ARG A 64 0.64 5.68 8.17
CA ARG A 64 1.02 6.65 7.12
C ARG A 64 2.51 6.59 6.79
N PRO A 65 3.42 6.71 7.76
CA PRO A 65 4.86 6.60 7.49
C PRO A 65 5.22 5.29 6.79
N ALA A 66 4.67 4.16 7.26
CA ALA A 66 4.92 2.85 6.67
C ALA A 66 4.40 2.76 5.23
N PHE A 67 3.19 3.25 4.96
CA PHE A 67 2.62 3.22 3.61
C PHE A 67 3.42 4.10 2.64
N LEU A 68 3.85 5.30 3.08
CA LEU A 68 4.67 6.19 2.24
C LEU A 68 6.03 5.56 1.92
N ALA A 69 6.66 4.88 2.87
CA ALA A 69 7.90 4.15 2.65
C ALA A 69 7.72 3.00 1.64
N TYR A 70 6.67 2.20 1.82
CA TYR A 70 6.29 1.13 0.88
C TYR A 70 6.03 1.66 -0.54
N ALA A 71 5.24 2.72 -0.65
CA ALA A 71 4.78 3.24 -1.93
C ALA A 71 5.86 3.95 -2.75
N ARG A 72 6.94 4.41 -2.11
CA ARG A 72 8.02 5.20 -2.72
C ARG A 72 8.67 4.50 -3.93
N TYR A 73 8.77 3.18 -3.89
CA TYR A 73 9.46 2.38 -4.91
C TYR A 73 8.61 1.27 -5.51
N ARG A 74 7.30 1.26 -5.21
CA ARG A 74 6.39 0.20 -5.65
C ARG A 74 5.17 0.80 -6.37
N PRO A 75 5.15 0.77 -7.71
CA PRO A 75 3.96 1.17 -8.46
C PRO A 75 2.80 0.21 -8.19
N MET A 76 1.58 0.72 -8.22
CA MET A 76 0.37 -0.08 -8.03
C MET A 76 -0.01 -0.79 -9.34
N THR A 77 -0.08 -2.13 -9.33
CA THR A 77 -0.34 -2.95 -10.53
C THR A 77 -1.69 -3.66 -10.53
N GLY A 78 -2.29 -3.91 -9.36
CA GLY A 78 -3.51 -4.72 -9.20
C GLY A 78 -4.73 -4.00 -8.57
N GLY A 79 -4.72 -2.67 -8.53
CA GLY A 79 -5.75 -1.85 -7.89
C GLY A 79 -5.66 -1.82 -6.35
N TYR A 80 -6.51 -1.01 -5.72
CA TYR A 80 -6.34 -0.64 -4.30
C TYR A 80 -6.50 -1.79 -3.29
N ARG A 81 -7.37 -2.78 -3.57
CA ARG A 81 -7.51 -3.95 -2.69
C ARG A 81 -6.24 -4.83 -2.73
N ARG A 82 -5.65 -4.99 -3.91
CA ARG A 82 -4.40 -5.73 -4.06
C ARG A 82 -3.23 -4.95 -3.44
N ASP A 83 -3.17 -3.64 -3.62
CA ASP A 83 -2.14 -2.79 -3.01
C ASP A 83 -2.19 -2.84 -1.47
N ALA A 84 -3.39 -2.95 -0.88
CA ALA A 84 -3.56 -3.16 0.55
C ALA A 84 -2.97 -4.51 1.03
N LEU A 85 -3.15 -5.58 0.24
CA LEU A 85 -2.59 -6.90 0.52
C LEU A 85 -1.06 -6.91 0.38
N ASP A 86 -0.54 -6.33 -0.70
CA ASP A 86 0.89 -6.25 -0.97
C ASP A 86 1.61 -5.37 0.08
N PHE A 87 0.95 -4.30 0.55
CA PHE A 87 1.45 -3.48 1.66
C PHE A 87 1.52 -4.26 2.97
N ALA A 88 0.46 -4.98 3.33
CA ALA A 88 0.46 -5.80 4.54
C ALA A 88 1.51 -6.92 4.47
N GLU A 89 1.62 -7.59 3.32
CA GLU A 89 2.66 -8.60 3.06
C GLU A 89 4.07 -8.00 3.23
N HIS A 90 4.31 -6.83 2.65
CA HIS A 90 5.59 -6.12 2.76
C HIS A 90 5.97 -5.86 4.23
N LEU A 91 5.02 -5.43 5.06
CA LEU A 91 5.26 -5.23 6.49
C LEU A 91 5.55 -6.54 7.22
N LEU A 92 4.76 -7.58 6.96
CA LEU A 92 4.94 -8.89 7.60
C LEU A 92 6.30 -9.52 7.28
N ILE A 93 6.74 -9.43 6.02
CA ILE A 93 8.08 -9.86 5.59
C ILE A 93 9.17 -9.06 6.32
N ALA A 94 8.96 -7.76 6.51
CA ALA A 94 9.88 -6.89 7.24
C ALA A 94 9.80 -7.06 8.78
N GLY A 95 9.01 -8.01 9.29
CA GLY A 95 8.82 -8.24 10.72
C GLY A 95 8.02 -7.14 11.44
N ARG A 96 7.35 -6.26 10.69
CA ARG A 96 6.55 -5.13 11.17
C ARG A 96 5.06 -5.48 11.27
N PRO A 97 4.29 -4.77 12.12
CA PRO A 97 4.76 -3.86 13.17
C PRO A 97 5.55 -4.60 14.27
N GLU A 98 6.35 -3.86 15.05
CA GLU A 98 7.17 -4.44 16.12
C GLU A 98 6.32 -4.99 17.26
N ASP A 99 5.17 -4.36 17.55
CA ASP A 99 4.19 -4.86 18.50
C ASP A 99 3.67 -6.25 18.07
N PRO A 100 3.93 -7.31 18.88
CA PRO A 100 3.47 -8.65 18.56
C PRO A 100 1.95 -8.77 18.44
N ALA A 101 1.17 -7.96 19.17
CA ALA A 101 -0.30 -8.00 19.10
C ALA A 101 -0.81 -7.41 17.78
N ALA A 102 -0.35 -6.21 17.40
CA ALA A 102 -0.65 -5.63 16.10
C ALA A 102 -0.18 -6.52 14.94
N ARG A 103 1.00 -7.14 15.05
CA ARG A 103 1.51 -8.07 14.02
C ARG A 103 0.62 -9.30 13.86
N ARG A 104 0.13 -9.90 14.95
CA ARG A 104 -0.85 -10.99 14.87
C ARG A 104 -2.13 -10.56 14.18
N ARG A 105 -2.69 -9.40 14.53
CA ARG A 105 -3.90 -8.87 13.86
C ARG A 105 -3.67 -8.62 12.36
N LEU A 106 -2.51 -8.08 11.99
CA LEU A 106 -2.14 -7.87 10.58
C LEU A 106 -2.02 -9.18 9.81
N THR A 107 -1.38 -10.20 10.40
CA THR A 107 -1.29 -11.54 9.82
C THR A 107 -2.67 -12.15 9.59
N GLU A 108 -3.56 -12.08 10.59
CA GLU A 108 -4.93 -12.60 10.47
C GLU A 108 -5.73 -11.86 9.39
N TRP A 109 -5.63 -10.53 9.34
CA TRP A 109 -6.26 -9.69 8.32
C TRP A 109 -5.79 -10.08 6.91
N TRP A 110 -4.49 -10.28 6.73
CA TRP A 110 -3.89 -10.65 5.45
C TRP A 110 -4.33 -12.05 5.02
N GLN A 111 -4.24 -13.05 5.91
CA GLN A 111 -4.63 -14.44 5.62
C GLN A 111 -6.12 -14.57 5.23
N ASP A 112 -7.00 -13.79 5.86
CA ASP A 112 -8.44 -13.80 5.55
C ASP A 112 -8.75 -13.33 4.11
N ARG A 113 -7.88 -12.49 3.54
CA ARG A 113 -8.08 -11.82 2.25
C ARG A 113 -7.12 -12.29 1.14
N SER A 114 -6.03 -13.00 1.47
CA SER A 114 -5.03 -13.46 0.50
C SER A 114 -5.35 -14.82 -0.13
N GLY A 115 -6.24 -15.62 0.45
CA GLY A 115 -6.58 -16.96 -0.05
C GLY A 115 -7.64 -17.01 -1.17
N SER A 116 -7.55 -17.99 -2.08
CA SER A 116 -8.55 -18.30 -3.12
C SER A 116 -9.88 -18.85 -2.57
N ARG A 117 -9.92 -19.19 -1.27
CA ARG A 117 -11.13 -19.58 -0.53
C ARG A 117 -11.12 -18.82 0.80
N PRO A 118 -12.12 -17.96 1.06
CA PRO A 118 -12.20 -17.28 2.35
C PRO A 118 -12.44 -18.33 3.45
N PRO A 119 -11.89 -18.13 4.67
CA PRO A 119 -12.15 -19.03 5.79
C PRO A 119 -13.67 -19.20 6.02
N GLY A 120 -14.06 -20.37 6.52
CA GLY A 120 -15.47 -20.73 6.75
C GLY A 120 -16.24 -19.67 7.54
N ARG A 121 -17.57 -19.63 7.37
CA ARG A 121 -18.44 -18.63 8.01
C ARG A 121 -18.25 -18.56 9.54
N ALA A 122 -18.03 -19.71 10.18
CA ALA A 122 -17.79 -19.80 11.62
C ALA A 122 -16.49 -19.10 12.05
N THR A 123 -15.39 -19.29 11.32
CA THR A 123 -14.10 -18.64 11.62
C THR A 123 -14.18 -17.13 11.45
N ARG A 124 -14.95 -16.64 10.46
CA ARG A 124 -15.21 -15.21 10.28
C ARG A 124 -16.04 -14.60 11.42
N LEU A 125 -17.07 -15.29 11.88
CA LEU A 125 -17.90 -14.81 13.01
C LEU A 125 -17.11 -14.77 14.32
N VAL A 126 -16.32 -15.81 14.61
CA VAL A 126 -15.46 -15.84 15.80
C VAL A 126 -14.41 -14.73 15.77
N ARG A 127 -13.82 -14.46 14.60
CA ARG A 127 -12.83 -13.38 14.44
C ARG A 127 -13.48 -12.00 14.52
N ALA A 128 -14.64 -11.79 13.90
CA ALA A 128 -15.39 -10.53 13.99
C ALA A 128 -15.77 -10.21 15.44
N ALA A 129 -16.23 -11.21 16.20
CA ALA A 129 -16.52 -11.06 17.62
C ALA A 129 -15.27 -10.70 18.44
N ARG A 130 -14.12 -11.34 18.17
CA ARG A 130 -12.85 -11.00 18.83
C ARG A 130 -12.38 -9.58 18.51
N HIS A 131 -12.50 -9.13 17.26
CA HIS A 131 -12.16 -7.76 16.88
C HIS A 131 -13.06 -6.72 17.57
N ALA A 132 -14.35 -7.00 17.74
CA ALA A 132 -15.27 -6.11 18.45
C ALA A 132 -14.95 -6.03 19.95
N LEU A 133 -14.44 -7.10 20.56
CA LEU A 133 -14.08 -7.17 21.98
C LEU A 133 -12.76 -6.46 22.31
N VAL A 134 -11.80 -6.41 21.38
CA VAL A 134 -10.55 -5.64 21.55
C VAL A 134 -10.79 -4.12 21.42
N ARG A 135 -11.97 -3.71 20.92
CA ARG A 135 -12.35 -2.31 20.68
C ARG A 135 -13.10 -1.67 21.86
N LYS A 136 -13.21 -2.35 23.00
CA LYS A 136 -13.90 -1.89 24.22
C LYS A 136 -12.91 -1.82 25.37
#